data_AF-A0A060Z6V2-F1
#
_entry.id   AF-A0A060Z6V2-F1
#
_cell.length_a   1.000
_cell.length_b   1.000
_cell.length_c   1.000
_cell.angle_alpha   90.00
_cell.angle_beta   90.00
_cell.angle_gamma   90.00
#
_symmetry.space_group_name_H-M   'P 1'
#
loop_
_entity.id
_entity.type
_entity.pdbx_description
1 polymer ?
#
loop_
_entity_poly.entity_id
_entity_poly.type
_entity_poly.pdbx_seq_one_letter_code
_entity_poly.pdbx_strand_id
1 'polypeptide(L)'
;MMDYNSSCHGDKFQVQLLPSMYGVEFCVALVGNLFALRLLATRERNNWHTGVVLSCNLAISDLLYVLTLPLLIVYYMQDKNWLFVIAVCKIERFLFTCNLYVSIYFIMCISVNRYVAIVYPFFSQNHVNPAKAKAASVVIWIFVTAISSPVLKFASTCPEGINKT
;
A
#
# COMPACT_ATOMS: atom_id res chain seq x y z
N MET A 1 -8.18 -10.77 39.69
CA MET A 1 -6.83 -10.18 39.61
C MET A 1 -6.22 -10.75 38.36
N MET A 2 -6.20 -9.99 37.26
CA MET A 2 -5.68 -10.47 35.97
C MET A 2 -4.23 -10.04 35.81
N ASP A 3 -3.43 -10.96 35.29
CA ASP A 3 -1.97 -10.98 35.23
C ASP A 3 -1.37 -9.88 34.34
N TYR A 4 -0.67 -8.93 34.98
CA TYR A 4 0.13 -7.85 34.36
C TYR A 4 1.48 -8.35 33.80
N ASN A 5 1.84 -9.62 34.01
CA ASN A 5 3.21 -10.10 33.78
C ASN A 5 3.44 -10.82 32.42
N SER A 6 2.42 -10.86 31.54
CA SER A 6 2.52 -11.52 30.23
C SER A 6 2.72 -10.57 29.04
N SER A 7 2.68 -9.25 29.25
CA SER A 7 2.77 -8.26 28.16
C SER A 7 4.20 -7.90 27.73
N CYS A 8 5.25 -8.16 28.52
CA CYS A 8 6.63 -7.74 28.18
C CYS A 8 7.55 -8.81 27.54
N HIS A 9 7.04 -10.00 27.20
CA HIS A 9 7.82 -10.98 26.41
C HIS A 9 7.52 -10.93 24.91
N GLY A 10 6.33 -10.43 24.52
CA GLY A 10 5.94 -10.25 23.12
C GLY A 10 6.63 -9.07 22.43
N ASP A 11 7.06 -8.07 23.20
CA ASP A 11 7.63 -6.84 22.63
C ASP A 11 8.98 -7.09 21.97
N LYS A 12 9.92 -7.81 22.59
CA LYS A 12 11.27 -8.02 22.01
C LYS A 12 11.23 -8.73 20.66
N PHE A 13 10.37 -9.74 20.53
CA PHE A 13 10.18 -10.45 19.28
C PHE A 13 9.57 -9.53 18.22
N GLN A 14 8.59 -8.71 18.61
CA GLN A 14 7.95 -7.75 17.72
C GLN A 14 8.92 -6.62 17.29
N VAL A 15 9.75 -6.08 18.19
CA VAL A 15 10.74 -5.02 17.86
C VAL A 15 11.89 -5.55 17.01
N GLN A 16 12.22 -6.84 17.09
CA GLN A 16 13.28 -7.44 16.28
C GLN A 16 12.77 -7.98 14.92
N LEU A 17 11.54 -8.51 14.90
CA LEU A 17 10.94 -9.08 13.70
C LEU A 17 10.36 -8.01 12.76
N LEU A 18 9.66 -7.00 13.28
CA LEU A 18 9.01 -5.97 12.46
C LEU A 18 10.01 -5.23 11.54
N PRO A 19 11.16 -4.72 12.02
CA PRO A 19 12.10 -4.01 11.16
C PRO A 19 12.73 -4.93 10.12
N SER A 20 12.99 -6.20 10.49
CA SER A 20 13.51 -7.20 9.56
C SER A 20 12.51 -7.52 8.45
N MET A 21 11.24 -7.73 8.80
CA MET A 21 10.16 -7.97 7.83
C MET A 21 9.95 -6.77 6.92
N TYR A 22 9.90 -5.56 7.45
CA TYR A 22 9.79 -4.34 6.65
C TYR A 22 10.98 -4.13 5.73
N GLY A 23 12.20 -4.48 6.16
CA GLY A 23 13.39 -4.45 5.30
C GLY A 23 13.32 -5.46 4.14
N VAL A 24 12.86 -6.69 4.41
CA VAL A 24 12.65 -7.70 3.37
C VAL A 24 11.55 -7.28 2.41
N GLU A 25 10.42 -6.81 2.93
CA GLU A 25 9.30 -6.31 2.13
C GLU A 25 9.74 -5.14 1.25
N PHE A 26 10.53 -4.21 1.79
CA PHE A 26 11.12 -3.12 1.03
C PHE A 26 11.94 -3.62 -0.15
N CYS A 27 12.90 -4.52 0.09
CA CYS A 27 13.77 -5.06 -0.95
C CYS A 27 12.97 -5.81 -2.03
N VAL A 28 12.08 -6.72 -1.61
CA VAL A 28 11.29 -7.56 -2.53
C VAL A 28 10.34 -6.70 -3.35
N ALA A 29 9.60 -5.79 -2.71
CA ALA A 29 8.63 -4.96 -3.40
C ALA A 29 9.31 -3.92 -4.30
N LEU A 30 10.45 -3.35 -3.91
CA LEU A 30 11.20 -2.41 -4.76
C LEU A 30 11.70 -3.12 -6.03
N VAL A 31 12.40 -4.25 -5.88
CA VAL A 31 12.96 -4.99 -7.01
C VAL A 31 11.84 -5.56 -7.89
N GLY A 32 10.83 -6.18 -7.29
CA GLY A 32 9.70 -6.80 -7.99
C GLY A 32 8.88 -5.79 -8.79
N ASN A 33 8.45 -4.68 -8.16
CA ASN A 33 7.62 -3.68 -8.84
C ASN A 33 8.40 -2.87 -9.88
N LEU A 34 9.68 -2.57 -9.63
CA LEU A 34 10.53 -1.91 -10.62
C LEU A 34 10.77 -2.82 -11.83
N PHE A 35 11.04 -4.11 -11.59
CA PHE A 35 11.18 -5.09 -12.67
C PHE A 35 9.87 -5.25 -13.46
N ALA A 36 8.72 -5.30 -12.79
CA ALA A 36 7.41 -5.35 -13.44
C ALA A 36 7.17 -4.11 -14.31
N LEU A 37 7.44 -2.90 -13.82
CA LEU A 37 7.33 -1.67 -14.62
C LEU A 37 8.26 -1.68 -15.82
N ARG A 38 9.52 -2.12 -15.66
CA ARG A 38 10.47 -2.25 -16.76
C ARG A 38 9.98 -3.25 -17.81
N LEU A 39 9.46 -4.40 -17.37
CA LEU A 39 8.93 -5.42 -18.27
C LEU A 39 7.70 -4.91 -19.02
N LEU A 40 6.74 -4.27 -18.33
CA LEU A 40 5.55 -3.68 -18.95
C LEU A 40 5.93 -2.59 -19.96
N ALA A 41 6.87 -1.70 -19.60
CA ALA A 41 7.31 -0.63 -20.48
C ALA A 41 8.09 -1.13 -21.71
N THR A 42 8.77 -2.28 -21.62
CA THR A 42 9.58 -2.84 -22.72
C THR A 42 8.79 -3.82 -23.59
N ARG A 43 8.02 -4.74 -23.00
CA ARG A 43 7.22 -5.74 -23.72
C ARG A 43 5.96 -5.15 -24.33
N GLU A 44 5.27 -4.26 -23.63
CA GLU A 44 3.97 -3.71 -24.07
C GLU A 44 4.11 -2.32 -24.70
N ARG A 45 5.34 -1.92 -25.05
CA ARG A 45 5.67 -0.60 -25.62
C ARG A 45 4.78 -0.21 -26.81
N ASN A 46 4.40 -1.19 -27.62
CA ASN A 46 3.65 -0.99 -28.85
C ASN A 46 2.12 -1.09 -28.68
N ASN A 47 1.63 -1.66 -27.58
CA ASN A 47 0.21 -1.98 -27.38
C ASN A 47 -0.26 -1.67 -25.95
N TRP A 48 -0.38 -0.38 -25.64
CA TRP A 48 -0.88 0.10 -24.34
C TRP A 48 -2.38 -0.13 -24.18
N HIS A 49 -2.75 -1.29 -23.65
CA HIS A 49 -4.12 -1.64 -23.32
C HIS A 49 -4.46 -1.33 -21.85
N THR A 50 -5.76 -1.29 -21.51
CA THR A 50 -6.28 -1.00 -20.16
C THR A 50 -5.59 -1.80 -19.06
N GLY A 51 -5.35 -3.10 -19.29
CA GLY A 51 -4.64 -3.98 -18.36
C GLY A 51 -3.23 -3.51 -18.01
N VAL A 52 -2.45 -3.01 -18.99
CA VAL A 52 -1.10 -2.48 -18.76
C VAL A 52 -1.16 -1.18 -17.96
N VAL A 53 -2.11 -0.29 -18.25
CA VAL A 53 -2.28 0.95 -17.50
C VAL A 53 -2.64 0.67 -16.04
N LEU A 54 -3.53 -0.30 -15.79
CA LEU A 54 -3.90 -0.70 -14.42
C LEU A 54 -2.71 -1.33 -13.69
N SER A 55 -1.97 -2.24 -14.34
CA SER A 55 -0.77 -2.86 -13.77
C SER A 55 0.35 -1.84 -13.47
N CYS A 56 0.50 -0.81 -14.30
CA CYS A 56 1.43 0.28 -14.02
C CYS A 56 0.99 1.10 -12.80
N ASN A 57 -0.29 1.44 -12.67
CA ASN A 57 -0.80 2.16 -11.50
C ASN A 57 -0.65 1.32 -10.21
N LEU A 58 -0.87 0.01 -10.28
CA LEU A 58 -0.60 -0.93 -9.20
C LEU A 58 0.86 -0.85 -8.75
N ALA A 59 1.81 -1.08 -9.68
CA ALA A 59 3.23 -1.05 -9.36
C ALA A 59 3.72 0.31 -8.85
N ILE A 60 3.17 1.43 -9.35
CA ILE A 60 3.45 2.77 -8.84
C ILE A 60 2.95 2.91 -7.39
N SER A 61 1.74 2.44 -7.08
CA SER A 61 1.18 2.48 -5.73
C SER A 61 2.03 1.69 -4.73
N ASP A 62 2.50 0.51 -5.13
CA ASP A 62 3.41 -0.31 -4.31
C ASP A 62 4.76 0.36 -4.08
N LEU A 63 5.35 0.95 -5.12
CA LEU A 63 6.60 1.71 -4.99
C LEU A 63 6.43 2.93 -4.08
N LEU A 64 5.32 3.67 -4.17
CA LEU A 64 5.05 4.82 -3.31
C LEU A 64 4.93 4.42 -1.83
N TYR A 65 4.20 3.32 -1.54
CA TYR A 65 4.12 2.77 -0.18
C TYR A 65 5.50 2.38 0.34
N VAL A 66 6.24 1.58 -0.45
CA VAL A 66 7.54 1.03 -0.08
C VAL A 66 8.60 2.11 0.11
N LEU A 67 8.59 3.16 -0.71
CA LEU A 67 9.50 4.31 -0.56
C LEU A 67 9.22 5.13 0.71
N THR A 68 8.03 5.02 1.30
CA THR A 68 7.70 5.70 2.56
C THR A 68 8.32 5.00 3.77
N LEU A 69 8.56 3.68 3.71
CA LEU A 69 9.20 2.90 4.79
C LEU A 69 10.62 3.38 5.17
N PRO A 70 11.58 3.63 4.25
CA PRO A 70 12.91 4.13 4.63
C PRO A 70 12.86 5.57 5.16
N LEU A 71 11.94 6.40 4.65
CA LEU A 71 11.74 7.76 5.13
C LEU A 71 11.23 7.75 6.59
N LEU A 72 10.40 6.76 6.92
CA LEU A 72 9.97 6.42 8.27
C LEU A 72 11.13 5.96 9.18
N ILE A 73 12.05 5.13 8.68
CA ILE A 73 13.22 4.69 9.45
C ILE A 73 14.15 5.87 9.77
N VAL A 74 14.42 6.74 8.78
CA VAL A 74 15.23 7.95 9.00
C VAL A 74 14.54 8.89 10.00
N TYR A 75 13.21 9.01 9.91
CA TYR A 75 12.42 9.77 10.88
C TYR A 75 12.59 9.22 12.31
N TYR A 76 12.62 7.90 12.48
CA TYR A 76 12.80 7.24 13.78
C TYR A 76 14.21 7.43 14.37
N MET A 77 15.25 7.49 13.51
CA MET A 77 16.65 7.65 13.92
C MET A 77 17.01 9.08 14.34
N GLN A 78 16.26 10.08 13.88
CA GLN A 78 16.41 11.46 14.37
C GLN A 78 15.64 11.60 15.69
N ASP A 79 16.33 11.39 16.81
CA ASP A 79 15.84 11.68 18.17
C ASP A 79 15.19 13.06 18.24
N LYS A 80 13.86 13.16 18.13
CA LYS A 80 13.02 14.24 18.68
C LYS A 80 11.52 14.05 18.40
N ASN A 81 10.76 14.08 19.49
CA ASN A 81 9.30 14.23 19.63
C ASN A 81 8.48 12.93 19.52
N TRP A 82 8.17 12.34 20.69
CA TRP A 82 7.25 11.21 20.88
C TRP A 82 5.89 11.38 20.15
N LEU A 83 5.39 12.61 20.03
CA LEU A 83 4.16 12.94 19.29
C LEU A 83 4.25 12.59 17.80
N PHE A 84 5.42 12.72 17.20
CA PHE A 84 5.62 12.50 15.78
C PHE A 84 5.81 11.01 15.47
N VAL A 85 6.41 10.23 16.38
CA VAL A 85 6.45 8.75 16.30
C VAL A 85 5.03 8.19 16.21
N ILE A 86 4.11 8.73 17.01
CA ILE A 86 2.70 8.35 17.00
C ILE A 86 2.04 8.77 15.67
N ALA A 87 2.26 10.01 15.19
CA ALA A 87 1.72 10.47 13.92
C ALA A 87 2.21 9.63 12.73
N VAL A 88 3.48 9.27 12.75
CA VAL A 88 4.14 8.51 11.70
C VAL A 88 3.70 7.04 11.70
N CYS A 89 3.52 6.41 12.87
CA CYS A 89 2.91 5.08 12.97
C CYS A 89 1.47 5.07 12.44
N LYS A 90 0.68 6.12 12.70
CA LYS A 90 -0.66 6.26 12.12
C LYS A 90 -0.62 6.41 10.60
N ILE A 91 0.31 7.20 10.07
CA ILE A 91 0.48 7.42 8.63
C ILE A 91 0.91 6.12 7.94
N GLU A 92 1.85 5.37 8.51
CA GLU A 92 2.31 4.09 7.96
C GLU A 92 1.14 3.10 7.89
N ARG A 93 0.40 2.92 8.99
CA ARG A 93 -0.77 2.02 9.03
C ARG A 93 -1.87 2.45 8.07
N PHE A 94 -2.08 3.74 7.91
CA PHE A 94 -3.00 4.31 6.93
C PHE A 94 -2.53 4.01 5.50
N LEU A 95 -1.26 4.23 5.19
CA LEU A 95 -0.70 3.99 3.85
C LEU A 95 -0.67 2.51 3.50
N PHE A 96 -0.35 1.61 4.44
CA PHE A 96 -0.44 0.16 4.25
C PHE A 96 -1.88 -0.25 3.91
N THR A 97 -2.85 0.22 4.69
CA THR A 97 -4.27 -0.05 4.45
C THR A 97 -4.72 0.49 3.10
N CYS A 98 -4.31 1.72 2.75
CA CYS A 98 -4.60 2.30 1.44
C CYS A 98 -4.01 1.47 0.31
N ASN A 99 -2.71 1.15 0.38
CA ASN A 99 -2.02 0.36 -0.62
C ASN A 99 -2.72 -0.99 -0.82
N LEU A 100 -3.05 -1.70 0.27
CA LEU A 100 -3.74 -2.97 0.22
C LEU A 100 -5.08 -2.88 -0.51
N TYR A 101 -5.93 -1.89 -0.18
CA TYR A 101 -7.21 -1.71 -0.87
C TYR A 101 -7.03 -1.32 -2.33
N VAL A 102 -6.15 -0.35 -2.63
CA VAL A 102 -5.84 0.06 -4.01
C VAL A 102 -5.39 -1.14 -4.83
N SER A 103 -4.52 -1.98 -4.28
CA SER A 103 -3.99 -3.16 -4.95
C SER A 103 -5.08 -4.20 -5.22
N ILE A 104 -5.97 -4.48 -4.26
CA ILE A 104 -7.12 -5.37 -4.46
C ILE A 104 -8.01 -4.87 -5.61
N TYR A 105 -8.36 -3.57 -5.62
CA TYR A 105 -9.21 -3.01 -6.67
C TYR A 105 -8.54 -3.07 -8.04
N PHE A 106 -7.25 -2.75 -8.14
CA PHE A 106 -6.52 -2.87 -9.40
C PHE A 106 -6.44 -4.31 -9.90
N ILE A 107 -6.14 -5.28 -9.02
CA ILE A 107 -6.10 -6.72 -9.38
C ILE A 107 -7.48 -7.19 -9.85
N MET A 108 -8.56 -6.77 -9.18
CA MET A 108 -9.93 -7.05 -9.61
C MET A 108 -10.18 -6.51 -11.02
N CYS A 109 -9.87 -5.24 -11.27
CA CYS A 109 -10.05 -4.63 -12.59
C CYS A 109 -9.21 -5.31 -13.67
N ILE A 110 -7.96 -5.70 -13.38
CA ILE A 110 -7.09 -6.44 -14.29
C ILE A 110 -7.69 -7.81 -14.62
N SER A 111 -8.22 -8.51 -13.60
CA SER A 111 -8.86 -9.82 -13.74
C SER A 111 -10.11 -9.73 -14.62
N VAL A 112 -10.97 -8.74 -14.36
CA VAL A 112 -12.16 -8.48 -15.18
C VAL A 112 -11.77 -8.12 -16.62
N ASN A 113 -10.76 -7.26 -16.80
CA ASN A 113 -10.27 -6.90 -18.13
C ASN A 113 -9.79 -8.14 -18.92
N ARG A 114 -9.04 -9.05 -18.27
CA ARG A 114 -8.61 -10.30 -18.89
C ARG A 114 -9.77 -11.24 -19.19
N TYR A 115 -10.72 -11.35 -18.27
CA TYR A 115 -11.91 -12.16 -18.46
C TYR A 115 -12.73 -11.68 -19.68
N VAL A 116 -13.00 -10.38 -19.77
CA VAL A 116 -13.73 -9.79 -20.91
C VAL A 116 -12.97 -9.97 -22.21
N ALA A 117 -11.64 -9.84 -22.22
CA ALA A 117 -10.82 -10.04 -23.41
C ALA A 117 -10.87 -11.49 -23.93
N ILE A 118 -10.98 -12.48 -23.03
CA ILE A 118 -11.08 -13.90 -23.38
C ILE A 118 -12.49 -14.25 -23.87
N VAL A 119 -13.53 -13.78 -23.18
CA VAL A 119 -14.92 -14.15 -23.48
C VAL A 119 -15.51 -13.35 -24.66
N TYR A 120 -15.11 -12.08 -24.81
CA TYR A 120 -15.65 -11.17 -25.83
C TYR A 120 -14.54 -10.51 -26.68
N PRO A 121 -13.80 -11.30 -27.49
CA PRO A 121 -12.64 -10.80 -28.25
C PRO A 121 -12.99 -9.69 -29.26
N PHE A 122 -14.19 -9.72 -29.87
CA PHE A 122 -14.64 -8.70 -30.82
C PHE A 122 -15.04 -7.36 -30.18
N PHE A 123 -15.50 -7.36 -28.93
CA PHE A 123 -15.80 -6.12 -28.18
C PHE A 123 -14.54 -5.51 -27.56
N SER A 124 -13.56 -6.34 -27.19
CA SER A 124 -12.28 -5.92 -26.61
C SER A 124 -11.62 -4.87 -27.51
N GLN A 125 -11.46 -5.14 -28.80
CA GLN A 125 -10.71 -4.28 -29.72
C GLN A 125 -11.26 -2.84 -29.88
N ASN A 126 -12.56 -2.61 -29.60
CA ASN A 126 -13.22 -1.30 -29.73
C ASN A 126 -13.45 -0.58 -28.39
N HIS A 127 -13.37 -1.29 -27.25
CA HIS A 127 -13.67 -0.73 -25.91
C HIS A 127 -12.44 -0.48 -25.02
N VAL A 128 -11.23 -0.87 -25.45
CA VAL A 128 -9.99 -0.61 -24.70
C VAL A 128 -9.55 0.85 -24.83
N ASN A 129 -10.28 1.77 -24.20
CA ASN A 129 -9.87 3.16 -24.19
C ASN A 129 -9.01 3.45 -22.93
N PRO A 130 -7.71 3.78 -23.05
CA PRO A 130 -6.84 4.09 -21.91
C PRO A 130 -7.37 5.27 -21.07
N ALA A 131 -8.24 6.11 -21.63
CA ALA A 131 -8.96 7.15 -20.89
C ALA A 131 -9.88 6.59 -19.80
N LYS A 132 -10.57 5.47 -20.04
CA LYS A 132 -11.42 4.80 -19.03
C LYS A 132 -10.58 4.17 -17.92
N ALA A 133 -9.41 3.65 -18.25
CA ALA A 133 -8.46 3.11 -17.27
C ALA A 133 -7.92 4.22 -16.34
N LYS A 134 -7.61 5.39 -16.90
CA LYS A 134 -7.24 6.58 -16.11
C LYS A 134 -8.37 7.05 -15.20
N ALA A 135 -9.60 7.13 -15.72
CA ALA A 135 -10.76 7.51 -14.91
C ALA A 135 -11.02 6.50 -13.78
N ALA A 136 -10.95 5.20 -14.05
CA ALA A 136 -11.08 4.15 -13.04
C ALA A 136 -9.99 4.25 -11.96
N SER A 137 -8.74 4.53 -12.35
CA SER A 137 -7.64 4.77 -11.41
C SER A 137 -7.94 5.94 -10.47
N VAL A 138 -8.39 7.08 -11.02
CA VAL A 138 -8.75 8.26 -10.23
C VAL A 138 -9.92 7.95 -9.26
N VAL A 139 -10.93 7.22 -9.71
CA VAL A 139 -12.06 6.81 -8.86
C VAL A 139 -11.60 5.89 -7.74
N ILE A 140 -10.74 4.89 -8.01
CA ILE A 140 -10.18 4.00 -7.00
C ILE A 140 -9.38 4.79 -5.97
N TRP A 141 -8.56 5.74 -6.40
CA TRP A 141 -7.82 6.62 -5.50
C TRP A 141 -8.73 7.44 -4.58
N ILE A 142 -9.80 8.03 -5.11
CA ILE A 142 -10.76 8.82 -4.32
C ILE A 142 -11.52 7.90 -3.34
N PHE A 143 -11.97 6.73 -3.78
CA PHE A 143 -12.69 5.79 -2.91
C PHE A 143 -11.80 5.27 -1.78
N VAL A 144 -10.56 4.88 -2.09
CA VAL A 144 -9.65 4.35 -1.07
C VAL A 144 -9.23 5.43 -0.08
N THR A 145 -8.95 6.65 -0.53
CA THR A 145 -8.66 7.76 0.39
C THR A 145 -9.85 8.07 1.31
N ALA A 146 -11.09 7.98 0.81
CA ALA A 146 -12.30 8.12 1.62
C ALA A 146 -12.48 6.97 2.64
N ILE A 147 -12.29 5.72 2.22
CA ILE A 147 -12.45 4.52 3.07
C ILE A 147 -11.34 4.42 4.13
N SER A 148 -10.14 4.91 3.83
CA SER A 148 -9.03 4.90 4.77
C SER A 148 -9.06 6.08 5.75
N SER A 149 -9.81 7.14 5.45
CA SER A 149 -9.98 8.31 6.35
C SER A 149 -10.30 7.95 7.83
N PRO A 150 -11.16 6.95 8.13
CA PRO A 150 -11.43 6.52 9.50
C PRO A 150 -10.23 5.88 10.20
N VAL A 151 -9.26 5.30 9.49
CA VAL A 151 -8.06 4.70 10.10
C VAL A 151 -7.25 5.77 10.84
N LEU A 152 -7.19 7.00 10.31
CA LEU A 152 -6.56 8.13 11.00
C LEU A 152 -7.33 8.57 12.26
N LYS A 153 -8.66 8.40 12.28
CA LYS A 153 -9.53 8.71 13.41
C LYS A 153 -9.50 7.63 14.50
N PHE A 154 -9.48 6.36 14.12
CA PHE A 154 -9.60 5.21 15.03
C PHE A 154 -8.27 4.59 15.44
N ALA A 155 -7.14 4.95 14.82
CA ALA A 155 -5.83 4.69 15.38
C ALA A 155 -5.61 5.59 16.61
N SER A 156 -6.40 5.38 17.65
CA SER A 156 -6.14 5.87 18.99
C SER A 156 -5.20 4.86 19.63
N THR A 157 -3.93 5.22 19.78
CA THR A 157 -3.08 4.59 20.79
C THR A 157 -3.75 4.84 22.14
N CYS A 158 -3.92 3.82 22.97
CA CYS A 158 -4.41 3.97 24.34
C CYS A 158 -3.73 5.19 24.98
N PRO A 159 -4.50 6.13 25.56
CA PRO A 159 -3.89 7.22 26.30
C PRO A 159 -3.05 6.59 27.41
N GLU A 160 -1.77 6.97 27.42
CA GLU A 160 -0.87 6.74 28.54
C GLU A 160 -1.63 7.14 29.80
N GLY A 161 -1.84 6.18 30.70
CA GLY A 161 -2.46 6.42 31.99
C GLY A 161 -1.55 7.35 32.78
N ILE A 162 -1.77 8.66 32.63
CA ILE A 162 -1.28 9.68 33.54
C ILE A 162 -1.97 9.42 34.88
N ASN A 163 -1.42 8.52 35.70
CA ASN A 163 -1.61 8.60 37.14
C ASN A 163 -0.53 9.54 37.68
N LYS A 164 -0.87 10.83 37.65
CA LYS A 164 -0.34 11.79 38.61
C LYS A 164 -0.89 11.39 39.99
N THR A 165 -0.01 10.91 40.85
CA THR A 165 -0.11 11.06 42.30
C THR A 165 1.27 11.37 42.83
#